data_AF-A0A2V8BIR0-F1
#
_entry.id   AF-A0A2V8BIR0-F1
#
_cell.length_a   1.000
_cell.length_b   1.000
_cell.length_c   1.000
_cell.angle_alpha   90.00
_cell.angle_beta   90.00
_cell.angle_gamma   90.00
#
_symmetry.space_group_name_H-M   'P 1'
#
loop_
_entity.id
_entity.type
_entity.pdbx_description
1 polymer ?
#
loop_
_entity_poly.entity_id
_entity_poly.type
_entity_poly.pdbx_seq_one_letter_code
_entity_poly.pdbx_strand_id
1 'polypeptide(L)'
;MLIPRTEFRKMVEGSVRNSFTHSFLTKGRLLYTHDPTIADLCATLADIGRRDKQVQLLRAATHALPAIDKAHKWFVTRGDLDYTALWILYAATPLAQVEVIGAGRLADREVIPQAMLLNPAFFKTVYTDLLNARKTRDGVQAALDAIDGYVAGRAPKVFESILDHLRDVGEARSCREIEDHFKRNFDIGGVTTACEYLADQGLIGTASTPARLTKKSNVEVQELAFFYIGPS
;
A
#
# COMPACT_ATOMS: atom_id res chain seq x y z
N MET A 1 10.79 -5.15 -32.71
CA MET A 1 9.46 -4.77 -33.23
C MET A 1 9.57 -3.36 -33.77
N LEU A 2 9.29 -3.14 -35.06
CA LEU A 2 9.27 -1.81 -35.68
C LEU A 2 7.81 -1.39 -35.78
N ILE A 3 7.46 -0.25 -35.18
CA ILE A 3 6.09 0.26 -35.11
C ILE A 3 6.09 1.69 -35.68
N PRO A 4 5.16 2.03 -36.58
CA PRO A 4 5.00 3.40 -37.05
C PRO A 4 4.66 4.37 -35.90
N ARG A 5 5.17 5.61 -35.97
CA ARG A 5 4.97 6.66 -34.94
C ARG A 5 3.50 6.82 -34.53
N THR A 6 2.61 6.88 -35.50
CA THR A 6 1.18 7.12 -35.30
C THR A 6 0.51 5.96 -34.57
N GLU A 7 0.95 4.73 -34.85
CA GLU A 7 0.48 3.54 -34.13
C GLU A 7 1.05 3.48 -32.72
N PHE A 8 2.33 3.84 -32.53
CA PHE A 8 2.91 3.94 -31.19
C PHE A 8 2.15 4.95 -30.32
N ARG A 9 1.87 6.15 -30.86
CA ARG A 9 1.09 7.17 -30.14
C ARG A 9 -0.32 6.66 -29.79
N LYS A 10 -1.04 6.07 -30.76
CA LYS A 10 -2.35 5.45 -30.50
C LYS A 10 -2.30 4.31 -29.49
N MET A 11 -1.23 3.53 -29.48
CA MET A 11 -1.04 2.43 -28.54
C MET A 11 -0.78 2.94 -27.12
N VAL A 12 -0.01 4.02 -26.99
CA VAL A 12 0.24 4.71 -25.72
C VAL A 12 -1.04 5.36 -25.18
N GLU A 13 -1.72 6.16 -26.02
CA GLU A 13 -2.92 6.90 -25.66
C GLU A 13 -4.15 5.98 -25.48
N GLY A 14 -4.21 4.88 -26.22
CA GLY A 14 -5.30 3.89 -26.17
C GLY A 14 -5.11 2.78 -25.14
N SER A 15 -3.93 2.66 -24.52
CA SER A 15 -3.70 1.70 -23.44
C SER A 15 -4.30 2.22 -22.13
N VAL A 16 -5.63 2.10 -22.02
CA VAL A 16 -6.34 2.32 -20.77
C VAL A 16 -6.00 1.18 -19.80
N ARG A 17 -5.58 1.55 -18.59
CA ARG A 17 -5.28 0.76 -17.38
C ARG A 17 -5.27 -0.78 -17.55
N ASN A 18 -4.11 -1.36 -17.26
CA ASN A 18 -3.90 -2.80 -17.01
C ASN A 18 -3.73 -3.73 -18.24
N SER A 19 -3.38 -3.20 -19.42
CA SER A 19 -2.98 -4.03 -20.57
C SER A 19 -1.49 -4.45 -20.48
N PHE A 20 -1.14 -5.58 -21.11
CA PHE A 20 0.26 -6.02 -21.26
C PHE A 20 1.12 -4.91 -21.91
N THR A 21 0.56 -4.20 -22.88
CA THR A 21 1.17 -3.06 -23.59
C THR A 21 1.46 -1.89 -22.64
N HIS A 22 0.56 -1.59 -21.70
CA HIS A 22 0.79 -0.59 -20.65
C HIS A 22 1.96 -0.98 -19.75
N SER A 23 2.03 -2.23 -19.29
CA SER A 23 3.15 -2.73 -18.47
C SER A 23 4.49 -2.76 -19.23
N PHE A 24 4.46 -3.06 -20.53
CA PHE A 24 5.64 -3.06 -21.39
C PHE A 24 6.19 -1.64 -21.60
N LEU A 25 5.30 -0.67 -21.85
CA LEU A 25 5.67 0.72 -22.14
C LEU A 25 6.07 1.51 -20.88
N THR A 26 5.40 1.28 -19.74
CA THR A 26 5.74 1.94 -18.46
C THR A 26 7.09 1.48 -17.89
N LYS A 27 7.56 0.29 -18.23
CA LYS A 27 8.86 -0.24 -17.80
C LYS A 27 10.00 0.00 -18.80
N GLY A 28 9.67 0.39 -20.02
CA GLY A 28 10.67 0.69 -21.05
C GLY A 28 11.45 1.95 -20.70
N ARG A 29 12.78 1.89 -20.75
CA ARG A 29 13.63 3.08 -20.67
C ARG A 29 13.85 3.63 -22.07
N LEU A 30 13.52 4.90 -22.30
CA LEU A 30 13.89 5.59 -23.52
C LEU A 30 15.41 5.66 -23.63
N LEU A 31 16.00 4.96 -24.60
CA LEU A 31 17.45 4.95 -24.81
C LEU A 31 17.90 6.11 -25.70
N TYR A 32 17.10 6.47 -26.68
CA TYR A 32 17.43 7.50 -27.67
C TYR A 32 16.17 8.00 -28.38
N THR A 33 16.08 9.32 -28.61
CA THR A 33 15.09 9.93 -29.50
C THR A 33 15.62 11.26 -30.03
N HIS A 34 15.28 11.59 -31.28
CA HIS A 34 15.44 12.94 -31.83
C HIS A 34 14.14 13.77 -31.77
N ASP A 35 13.00 13.13 -31.50
CA ASP A 35 11.69 13.79 -31.42
C ASP A 35 11.36 14.12 -29.95
N PRO A 36 11.25 15.41 -29.58
CA PRO A 36 10.91 15.81 -28.21
C PRO A 36 9.51 15.35 -27.79
N THR A 37 8.56 15.20 -28.73
CA THR A 37 7.20 14.75 -28.41
C THR A 37 7.15 13.30 -27.92
N ILE A 38 8.09 12.45 -28.36
CA ILE A 38 8.24 11.08 -27.87
C ILE A 38 8.89 11.06 -26.49
N ALA A 39 9.82 11.98 -26.22
CA ALA A 39 10.38 12.14 -24.88
C ALA A 39 9.29 12.51 -23.87
N ASP A 40 8.42 13.48 -24.21
CA ASP A 40 7.30 13.91 -23.36
C ASP A 40 6.27 12.78 -23.13
N LEU A 41 5.95 12.01 -24.18
CA LEU A 41 5.09 10.83 -24.08
C LEU A 41 5.67 9.75 -23.14
N CYS A 42 6.97 9.46 -23.27
CA CYS A 42 7.66 8.51 -22.40
C CYS A 42 7.74 9.01 -20.95
N ALA A 43 7.97 10.30 -20.73
CA ALA A 43 7.95 10.90 -19.40
C ALA A 43 6.57 10.76 -18.74
N THR A 44 5.50 11.07 -19.49
CA THR A 44 4.11 10.91 -19.04
C THR A 44 3.80 9.45 -18.65
N LEU A 45 4.26 8.48 -19.44
CA LEU A 45 4.11 7.05 -19.13
C LEU A 45 4.85 6.64 -17.86
N ALA A 46 6.07 7.14 -17.66
CA ALA A 46 6.84 6.86 -16.46
C ALA A 46 6.13 7.40 -15.19
N ASP A 47 5.52 8.58 -15.27
CA ASP A 47 4.74 9.17 -14.17
C ASP A 47 3.42 8.41 -13.92
N ILE A 48 2.75 7.93 -14.97
CA ILE A 48 1.59 7.03 -14.83
C ILE A 48 2.00 5.73 -14.14
N GLY A 49 3.10 5.11 -14.57
CA GLY A 49 3.64 3.91 -13.94
C GLY A 49 4.04 4.10 -12.47
N ARG A 50 4.57 5.28 -12.11
CA ARG A 50 4.88 5.63 -10.72
C ARG A 50 3.62 5.75 -9.86
N ARG A 51 2.60 6.45 -10.34
CA ARG A 51 1.31 6.61 -9.63
C ARG A 51 0.58 5.28 -9.50
N ASP A 52 0.51 4.49 -10.57
CA ASP A 52 -0.08 3.16 -10.52
C ASP A 52 0.67 2.27 -9.52
N LYS A 53 2.01 2.33 -9.48
CA LYS A 53 2.80 1.61 -8.47
C LYS A 53 2.45 2.04 -7.05
N GLN A 54 2.36 3.34 -6.76
CA GLN A 54 1.97 3.85 -5.43
C GLN A 54 0.57 3.35 -5.03
N VAL A 55 -0.41 3.43 -5.94
CA VAL A 55 -1.77 2.93 -5.72
C VAL A 55 -1.76 1.42 -5.39
N GLN A 56 -0.97 0.62 -6.12
CA GLN A 56 -0.87 -0.82 -5.85
C GLN A 56 -0.15 -1.11 -4.52
N LEU A 57 0.88 -0.33 -4.15
CA LEU A 57 1.53 -0.44 -2.84
C LEU A 57 0.56 -0.14 -1.71
N LEU A 58 -0.18 0.96 -1.82
CA LEU A 58 -1.18 1.35 -0.83
C LEU A 58 -2.25 0.27 -0.67
N ARG A 59 -2.78 -0.26 -1.80
CA ARG A 59 -3.76 -1.35 -1.79
C ARG A 59 -3.23 -2.60 -1.08
N ALA A 60 -1.99 -3.01 -1.37
CA ALA A 60 -1.40 -4.17 -0.72
C ALA A 60 -1.25 -3.93 0.79
N ALA A 61 -0.82 -2.73 1.19
CA ALA A 61 -0.65 -2.38 2.60
C ALA A 61 -1.96 -2.30 3.38
N THR A 62 -3.01 -1.68 2.83
CA THR A 62 -4.33 -1.62 3.49
C THR A 62 -4.95 -3.01 3.65
N HIS A 63 -4.58 -3.97 2.79
CA HIS A 63 -4.97 -5.37 2.95
C HIS A 63 -4.15 -6.11 4.01
N ALA A 64 -2.90 -5.71 4.27
CA ALA A 64 -2.05 -6.33 5.30
C ALA A 64 -2.47 -5.89 6.72
N LEU A 65 -2.71 -4.59 6.93
CA LEU A 65 -2.91 -4.02 8.26
C LEU A 65 -3.99 -4.71 9.12
N PRO A 66 -5.20 -5.04 8.60
CA PRO A 66 -6.21 -5.70 9.42
C PRO A 66 -5.81 -7.10 9.92
N ALA A 67 -5.02 -7.84 9.12
CA ALA A 67 -4.52 -9.14 9.53
C ALA A 67 -3.43 -9.01 10.60
N ILE A 68 -2.56 -8.01 10.48
CA ILE A 68 -1.51 -7.70 11.45
C ILE A 68 -2.12 -7.28 12.79
N ASP A 69 -3.06 -6.35 12.78
CA ASP A 69 -3.78 -5.90 13.99
C ASP A 69 -4.51 -7.06 14.69
N LYS A 70 -5.17 -7.93 13.91
CA LYS A 70 -5.78 -9.14 14.47
C LYS A 70 -4.74 -10.07 15.10
N ALA A 71 -3.61 -10.31 14.44
CA ALA A 71 -2.55 -11.17 14.99
C ALA A 71 -2.09 -10.65 16.36
N HIS A 72 -1.80 -9.35 16.47
CA HIS A 72 -1.45 -8.70 17.74
C HIS A 72 -2.53 -8.87 18.80
N LYS A 73 -3.80 -8.59 18.45
CA LYS A 73 -4.92 -8.74 19.39
C LYS A 73 -5.04 -10.15 19.94
N TRP A 74 -4.93 -11.18 19.11
CA TRP A 74 -5.01 -12.58 19.54
C TRP A 74 -3.84 -13.00 20.41
N PHE A 75 -2.64 -12.53 20.08
CA PHE A 75 -1.43 -12.78 20.85
C PHE A 75 -1.52 -12.19 22.26
N VAL A 76 -1.95 -10.92 22.38
CA VAL A 76 -2.01 -10.21 23.66
C VAL A 76 -3.21 -10.66 24.51
N THR A 77 -4.40 -10.79 23.92
CA THR A 77 -5.63 -11.02 24.71
C THR A 77 -5.82 -12.47 25.11
N ARG A 78 -5.49 -13.44 24.23
CA ARG A 78 -5.73 -14.87 24.46
C ARG A 78 -4.47 -15.71 24.51
N GLY A 79 -3.34 -15.20 24.02
CA GLY A 79 -2.10 -15.97 23.91
C GLY A 79 -2.21 -17.18 22.98
N ASP A 80 -3.20 -17.18 22.09
CA ASP A 80 -3.43 -18.28 21.14
C ASP A 80 -2.40 -18.19 20.01
N LEU A 81 -1.36 -19.02 20.11
CA LEU A 81 -0.23 -18.99 19.20
C LEU A 81 -0.59 -19.49 17.80
N ASP A 82 -1.47 -20.49 17.69
CA ASP A 82 -1.86 -21.07 16.42
C ASP A 82 -2.76 -20.11 15.64
N TYR A 83 -3.71 -19.48 16.33
CA TYR A 83 -4.58 -18.50 15.70
C TYR A 83 -3.85 -17.19 15.38
N THR A 84 -2.87 -16.79 16.21
CA THR A 84 -1.97 -15.67 15.88
C THR A 84 -1.16 -15.98 14.62
N ALA A 85 -0.57 -17.18 14.52
CA ALA A 85 0.20 -17.60 13.35
C ALA A 85 -0.67 -17.63 12.07
N LEU A 86 -1.94 -18.05 12.18
CA LEU A 86 -2.89 -17.99 11.07
C LEU A 86 -3.06 -16.56 10.53
N TRP A 87 -3.24 -15.56 11.40
CA TRP A 87 -3.38 -14.17 10.98
C TRP A 87 -2.09 -13.60 10.39
N ILE A 88 -0.92 -13.99 10.91
CA ILE A 88 0.37 -13.64 10.30
C ILE A 88 0.47 -14.21 8.88
N LEU A 89 0.08 -15.48 8.67
CA LEU A 89 0.08 -16.10 7.35
C LEU A 89 -0.91 -15.42 6.38
N TYR A 90 -2.05 -14.91 6.88
CA TYR A 90 -2.94 -14.08 6.07
C TYR A 90 -2.31 -12.74 5.67
N ALA A 91 -1.45 -12.16 6.52
CA ALA A 91 -0.69 -10.96 6.19
C ALA A 91 0.48 -11.24 5.23
N ALA A 92 0.99 -12.47 5.14
CA ALA A 92 2.17 -12.79 4.32
C ALA A 92 1.99 -12.47 2.83
N THR A 93 0.83 -12.77 2.24
CA THR A 93 0.53 -12.46 0.82
C THR A 93 0.54 -10.97 0.50
N PRO A 94 -0.23 -10.10 1.21
CA PRO A 94 -0.17 -8.67 0.94
C PRO A 94 1.21 -8.06 1.26
N LEU A 95 1.93 -8.56 2.28
CA LEU A 95 3.32 -8.14 2.53
C LEU A 95 4.27 -8.54 1.40
N ALA A 96 4.09 -9.73 0.80
CA ALA A 96 4.81 -10.15 -0.39
C ALA A 96 4.51 -9.25 -1.59
N GLN A 97 3.26 -8.83 -1.77
CA GLN A 97 2.89 -7.85 -2.81
C GLN A 97 3.62 -6.53 -2.61
N VAL A 98 3.69 -6.02 -1.37
CA VAL A 98 4.45 -4.80 -1.05
C VAL A 98 5.92 -4.95 -1.46
N GLU A 99 6.56 -6.08 -1.16
CA GLU A 99 7.97 -6.30 -1.50
C GLU A 99 8.21 -6.36 -3.02
N VAL A 100 7.39 -7.14 -3.73
CA VAL A 100 7.52 -7.36 -5.18
C VAL A 100 7.23 -6.06 -5.95
N ILE A 101 6.14 -5.38 -5.62
CA ILE A 101 5.77 -4.09 -6.23
C ILE A 101 6.82 -3.03 -5.88
N GLY A 102 7.29 -3.01 -4.62
CA GLY A 102 8.34 -2.14 -4.13
C GLY A 102 9.63 -2.23 -4.96
N ALA A 103 10.03 -3.45 -5.33
CA ALA A 103 11.15 -3.75 -6.22
C ALA A 103 10.89 -3.45 -7.71
N GLY A 104 9.70 -2.95 -8.08
CA GLY A 104 9.33 -2.65 -9.48
C GLY A 104 8.98 -3.88 -10.32
N ARG A 105 8.77 -5.03 -9.67
CA ARG A 105 8.33 -6.27 -10.32
C ARG A 105 6.80 -6.32 -10.36
N LEU A 106 6.26 -7.10 -11.29
CA LEU A 106 4.81 -7.34 -11.33
C LEU A 106 4.50 -8.43 -10.31
N ALA A 107 3.63 -8.13 -9.35
CA ALA A 107 3.06 -9.15 -8.49
C ALA A 107 2.17 -10.05 -9.35
N ASP A 108 2.61 -11.29 -9.56
CA ASP A 108 1.83 -12.32 -10.24
C ASP A 108 1.13 -13.23 -9.23
N ARG A 109 0.64 -14.38 -9.71
CA ARG A 109 -0.05 -15.37 -8.87
C ARG A 109 0.85 -16.02 -7.81
N GLU A 110 2.17 -15.98 -7.97
CA GLU A 110 3.17 -16.61 -7.10
C GLU A 110 4.00 -15.56 -6.35
N VAL A 111 3.32 -14.58 -5.77
CA VAL A 111 3.97 -13.42 -5.14
C VAL A 111 4.89 -13.80 -3.96
N ILE A 112 4.56 -14.84 -3.20
CA ILE A 112 5.36 -15.26 -2.03
C ILE A 112 6.72 -15.82 -2.47
N PRO A 113 6.83 -16.81 -3.39
CA PRO A 113 8.11 -17.23 -3.95
C PRO A 113 8.96 -16.08 -4.49
N GLN A 114 8.35 -15.13 -5.22
CA GLN A 114 9.08 -13.96 -5.71
C GLN A 114 9.62 -13.09 -4.57
N ALA A 115 8.81 -12.84 -3.55
CA ALA A 115 9.20 -12.02 -2.41
C ALA A 115 10.28 -12.71 -1.55
N MET A 116 10.26 -14.04 -1.46
CA MET A 116 11.33 -14.82 -0.82
C MET A 116 12.68 -14.67 -1.51
N LEU A 117 12.71 -14.51 -2.84
CA LEU A 117 13.96 -14.22 -3.56
C LEU A 117 14.48 -12.79 -3.30
N LEU A 118 13.58 -11.85 -2.99
CA LEU A 118 13.92 -10.45 -2.72
C LEU A 118 14.35 -10.23 -1.27
N ASN A 119 13.63 -10.84 -0.32
CA ASN A 119 13.86 -10.69 1.11
C ASN A 119 13.71 -12.03 1.84
N PRO A 120 14.66 -12.96 1.67
CA PRO A 120 14.56 -14.33 2.17
C PRO A 120 14.49 -14.40 3.69
N ALA A 121 15.23 -13.54 4.40
CA ALA A 121 15.28 -13.55 5.86
C ALA A 121 13.90 -13.22 6.45
N PHE A 122 13.24 -12.18 5.95
CA PHE A 122 11.92 -11.78 6.43
C PHE A 122 10.87 -12.86 6.17
N PHE A 123 10.73 -13.33 4.93
CA PHE A 123 9.72 -14.35 4.59
C PHE A 123 10.03 -15.73 5.19
N LYS A 124 11.29 -16.03 5.52
CA LYS A 124 11.60 -17.22 6.31
C LYS A 124 10.92 -17.13 7.69
N THR A 125 11.06 -16.01 8.39
CA THR A 125 10.49 -15.83 9.73
C THR A 125 8.96 -15.76 9.71
N VAL A 126 8.36 -14.96 8.82
CA VAL A 126 6.90 -14.69 8.85
C VAL A 126 6.07 -15.69 8.06
N TYR A 127 6.69 -16.60 7.31
CA TYR A 127 6.00 -17.58 6.48
C TYR A 127 6.55 -19.00 6.65
N THR A 128 7.80 -19.26 6.25
CA THR A 128 8.34 -20.62 6.23
C THR A 128 8.45 -21.24 7.62
N ASP A 129 8.98 -20.51 8.60
CA ASP A 129 9.16 -21.00 9.96
C ASP A 129 7.81 -21.19 10.65
N LEU A 130 6.84 -20.29 10.43
CA LEU A 130 5.48 -20.45 10.97
C LEU A 130 4.74 -21.64 10.37
N LEU A 131 5.01 -22.03 9.14
CA LEU A 131 4.40 -23.24 8.56
C LEU A 131 5.05 -24.52 9.09
N ASN A 132 6.39 -24.55 9.12
CA ASN A 132 7.14 -25.80 9.29
C ASN A 132 7.61 -26.07 10.73
N ALA A 133 7.70 -25.05 11.58
CA ALA A 133 8.12 -25.20 12.97
C ALA A 133 6.94 -25.25 13.94
N ARG A 134 7.22 -25.76 15.14
CA ARG A 134 6.30 -25.66 16.28
C ARG A 134 6.12 -24.20 16.66
N LYS A 135 4.87 -23.80 16.92
CA LYS A 135 4.52 -22.45 17.31
C LYS A 135 4.90 -22.28 18.78
N THR A 136 5.94 -21.49 19.03
CA THR A 136 6.36 -21.08 20.37
C THR A 136 6.04 -19.61 20.56
N ARG A 137 5.86 -19.18 21.81
CA ARG A 137 5.57 -17.77 22.11
C ARG A 137 6.67 -16.86 21.54
N ASP A 138 7.93 -17.23 21.77
CA ASP A 138 9.09 -16.47 21.28
C ASP A 138 9.16 -16.44 19.75
N GLY A 139 8.86 -17.56 19.08
CA GLY A 139 8.86 -17.63 17.62
C GLY A 139 7.75 -16.78 16.99
N VAL A 140 6.56 -16.78 17.58
CA VAL A 140 5.43 -15.96 17.11
C VAL A 140 5.67 -14.48 17.42
N GLN A 141 6.20 -14.13 18.59
CA GLN A 141 6.60 -12.77 18.93
C GLN A 141 7.65 -12.25 17.94
N ALA A 142 8.70 -13.03 17.67
CA ALA A 142 9.73 -12.65 16.72
C ALA A 142 9.17 -12.41 15.30
N ALA A 143 8.14 -13.17 14.90
CA ALA A 143 7.45 -12.93 13.64
C ALA A 143 6.63 -11.63 13.66
N LEU A 144 5.93 -11.32 14.75
CA LEU A 144 5.22 -10.04 14.91
C LEU A 144 6.20 -8.85 14.90
N ASP A 145 7.28 -8.93 15.67
CA ASP A 145 8.30 -7.88 15.73
C ASP A 145 8.94 -7.64 14.36
N ALA A 146 9.20 -8.72 13.61
CA ALA A 146 9.71 -8.63 12.24
C ALA A 146 8.73 -7.91 11.31
N ILE A 147 7.42 -8.19 11.43
CA ILE A 147 6.37 -7.52 10.65
C ILE A 147 6.29 -6.04 11.01
N ASP A 148 6.26 -5.72 12.30
CA ASP A 148 6.14 -4.34 12.77
C ASP A 148 7.34 -3.50 12.27
N GLY A 149 8.56 -4.02 12.41
CA GLY A 149 9.75 -3.39 11.87
C GLY A 149 9.73 -3.27 10.34
N TYR A 150 9.21 -4.28 9.64
CA TYR A 150 9.08 -4.27 8.18
C TYR A 150 8.12 -3.18 7.68
N VAL A 151 6.93 -3.08 8.30
CA VAL A 151 5.92 -2.10 7.92
C VAL A 151 6.37 -0.69 8.30
N ALA A 152 6.88 -0.49 9.53
CA ALA A 152 7.35 0.81 9.99
C ALA A 152 8.47 1.37 9.10
N GLY A 153 9.47 0.54 8.77
CA GLY A 153 10.58 0.94 7.91
C GLY A 153 10.17 1.30 6.47
N ARG A 154 8.97 0.89 6.03
CA ARG A 154 8.44 1.17 4.68
C ARG A 154 7.27 2.14 4.68
N ALA A 155 6.73 2.49 5.85
CA ALA A 155 5.52 3.28 5.99
C ALA A 155 5.54 4.60 5.20
N PRO A 156 6.62 5.43 5.24
CA PRO A 156 6.64 6.69 4.50
C PRO A 156 6.48 6.52 2.98
N LYS A 157 6.97 5.41 2.42
CA LYS A 157 6.93 5.14 0.98
C LYS A 157 5.67 4.40 0.55
N VAL A 158 5.21 3.48 1.38
CA VAL A 158 4.03 2.65 1.08
C VAL A 158 2.73 3.46 1.22
N PHE A 159 2.69 4.38 2.19
CA PHE A 159 1.55 5.26 2.44
C PHE A 159 1.75 6.68 1.90
N GLU A 160 2.72 6.87 1.01
CA GLU A 160 3.08 8.18 0.43
C GLU A 160 1.85 8.92 -0.12
N SER A 161 0.93 8.21 -0.80
CA SER A 161 -0.29 8.82 -1.33
C SER A 161 -1.23 9.39 -0.26
N ILE A 162 -1.28 8.79 0.94
CA ILE A 162 -2.05 9.34 2.07
C ILE A 162 -1.34 10.58 2.62
N LEU A 163 -0.02 10.49 2.80
CA LEU A 163 0.79 11.58 3.34
C LEU A 163 0.73 12.81 2.43
N ASP A 164 0.89 12.63 1.12
CA ASP A 164 0.79 13.69 0.12
C ASP A 164 -0.63 14.27 0.08
N HIS A 165 -1.67 13.45 0.13
CA HIS A 165 -3.05 13.95 0.18
C HIS A 165 -3.30 14.86 1.40
N LEU A 166 -2.88 14.44 2.59
CA LEU A 166 -3.05 15.23 3.81
C LEU A 166 -2.17 16.49 3.80
N ARG A 167 -0.98 16.41 3.22
CA ARG A 167 -0.08 17.56 3.05
C ARG A 167 -0.68 18.60 2.10
N ASP A 168 -1.23 18.15 0.96
CA ASP A 168 -1.84 19.01 -0.05
C ASP A 168 -3.10 19.71 0.46
N VAL A 169 -3.89 19.00 1.27
CA VAL A 169 -5.09 19.57 1.90
C VAL A 169 -4.73 20.59 2.99
N GLY A 170 -3.67 20.33 3.77
CA GLY A 170 -3.16 21.27 4.78
C GLY A 170 -4.03 21.45 6.03
N GLU A 171 -5.18 20.78 6.10
CA GLU A 171 -6.15 20.85 7.20
C GLU A 171 -6.59 19.45 7.64
N ALA A 172 -7.22 19.35 8.82
CA ALA A 172 -7.76 18.09 9.31
C ALA A 172 -8.97 17.63 8.48
N ARG A 173 -8.95 16.36 8.08
CA ARG A 173 -10.03 15.72 7.30
C ARG A 173 -10.58 14.52 8.03
N SER A 174 -11.90 14.37 8.02
CA SER A 174 -12.55 13.25 8.69
C SER A 174 -12.20 11.92 8.01
N CYS A 175 -12.21 10.83 8.78
CA CYS A 175 -11.89 9.50 8.27
C CYS A 175 -12.77 9.11 7.08
N ARG A 176 -14.06 9.46 7.11
CA ARG A 176 -14.98 9.22 5.99
C ARG A 176 -14.61 9.99 4.73
N GLU A 177 -14.22 11.26 4.87
CA GLU A 177 -13.84 12.06 3.70
C GLU A 177 -12.59 11.51 3.01
N ILE A 178 -11.62 11.07 3.82
CA ILE A 178 -10.39 10.42 3.32
C ILE A 178 -10.76 9.08 2.65
N GLU A 179 -11.54 8.23 3.31
CA GLU A 179 -11.98 6.94 2.76
C GLU A 179 -12.73 7.12 1.43
N ASP A 180 -13.67 8.06 1.36
CA ASP A 180 -14.44 8.38 0.16
C ASP A 180 -13.55 8.88 -0.98
N HIS A 181 -12.54 9.71 -0.67
CA HIS A 181 -11.58 10.20 -1.67
C HIS A 181 -10.83 9.03 -2.33
N PHE A 182 -10.24 8.15 -1.53
CA PHE A 182 -9.45 7.03 -2.04
C PHE A 182 -10.32 5.96 -2.72
N LYS A 183 -11.53 5.74 -2.21
CA LYS A 183 -12.47 4.80 -2.84
C LYS A 183 -12.93 5.29 -4.21
N ARG A 184 -13.27 6.58 -4.35
CA ARG A 184 -13.75 7.15 -5.63
C ARG A 184 -12.66 7.32 -6.67
N ASN A 185 -11.45 7.74 -6.26
CA ASN A 185 -10.39 8.07 -7.20
C ASN A 185 -9.50 6.87 -7.56
N PHE A 186 -9.32 5.93 -6.62
CA PHE A 186 -8.36 4.84 -6.75
C PHE A 186 -8.95 3.44 -6.51
N ASP A 187 -10.23 3.34 -6.15
CA ASP A 187 -10.89 2.08 -5.76
C ASP A 187 -10.11 1.34 -4.66
N ILE A 188 -9.65 2.08 -3.64
CA ILE A 188 -8.99 1.53 -2.45
C ILE A 188 -9.90 1.74 -1.25
N GLY A 189 -10.02 0.71 -0.42
CA GLY A 189 -10.65 0.80 0.90
C GLY A 189 -9.68 0.39 2.01
N GLY A 190 -10.11 0.54 3.26
CA GLY A 190 -9.29 0.30 4.45
C GLY A 190 -8.30 1.42 4.73
N VAL A 191 -8.55 2.61 4.20
CA VAL A 191 -7.64 3.77 4.34
C VAL A 191 -7.71 4.34 5.75
N THR A 192 -8.87 4.29 6.39
CA THR A 192 -9.04 4.68 7.79
C THR A 192 -8.07 3.91 8.71
N THR A 193 -7.97 2.59 8.55
CA THR A 193 -7.02 1.77 9.33
C THR A 193 -5.56 2.12 9.02
N ALA A 194 -5.25 2.50 7.77
CA ALA A 194 -3.92 3.00 7.44
C ALA A 194 -3.63 4.35 8.11
N CYS A 195 -4.61 5.25 8.18
CA CYS A 195 -4.46 6.52 8.90
C CYS A 195 -4.27 6.31 10.40
N GLU A 196 -5.04 5.41 11.02
CA GLU A 196 -4.85 5.02 12.43
C GLU A 196 -3.42 4.51 12.67
N TYR A 197 -2.95 3.58 11.83
CA TYR A 197 -1.59 3.08 11.89
C TYR A 197 -0.53 4.19 11.75
N LEU A 198 -0.68 5.08 10.77
CA LEU A 198 0.25 6.20 10.57
C LEU A 198 0.25 7.17 11.75
N ALA A 199 -0.91 7.38 12.38
CA ALA A 199 -1.02 8.22 13.55
C ALA A 199 -0.33 7.60 14.77
N ASP A 200 -0.48 6.29 14.96
CA ASP A 200 0.23 5.55 16.01
C ASP A 200 1.75 5.55 15.80
N GLN A 201 2.21 5.59 14.54
CA GLN A 201 3.62 5.77 14.19
C GLN A 201 4.10 7.24 14.28
N GLY A 202 3.21 8.19 14.60
CA GLY A 202 3.53 9.62 14.69
C GLY A 202 3.82 10.30 13.35
N LEU A 203 3.43 9.70 12.22
CA LEU A 203 3.62 10.26 10.88
C LEU A 203 2.50 11.25 10.50
N ILE A 204 1.33 11.13 11.12
CA ILE A 204 0.20 12.05 10.99
C ILE A 204 -0.43 12.29 12.36
N GLY A 205 -1.25 13.33 12.48
CA GLY A 205 -1.92 13.70 13.72
C GLY A 205 -3.38 13.26 13.72
N THR A 206 -3.91 13.01 14.91
CA THR A 206 -5.33 12.78 15.14
C THR A 206 -6.01 14.07 15.62
N ALA A 207 -7.19 14.32 15.08
CA ALA A 207 -8.06 15.40 15.47
C ALA A 207 -9.49 14.88 15.57
N SER A 208 -10.39 15.76 16.03
CA SER A 208 -11.82 15.50 15.94
C SER A 208 -12.51 16.64 15.21
N THR A 209 -13.36 16.29 14.25
CA THR A 209 -14.11 17.25 13.44
C THR A 209 -15.61 17.03 13.60
N PRO A 210 -16.42 18.10 13.71
CA PRO A 210 -17.87 17.96 13.76
C PRO A 210 -18.41 17.43 12.43
N ALA A 211 -19.25 16.39 12.51
CA ALA A 211 -19.89 15.75 11.37
C ALA A 211 -21.38 15.52 11.65
N ARG A 212 -22.20 15.54 10.60
CA ARG A 212 -23.61 15.18 10.71
C ARG A 212 -23.81 13.73 10.32
N LEU A 213 -24.52 12.97 11.16
CA LEU A 213 -24.86 11.56 10.90
C LEU A 213 -25.59 11.37 9.56
N THR A 214 -26.46 12.31 9.20
CA THR A 214 -27.15 12.36 7.90
C THR A 214 -27.31 13.80 7.45
N LYS A 215 -27.58 14.01 6.15
CA LYS A 215 -27.85 15.35 5.58
C LYS A 215 -29.01 16.09 6.28
N LYS A 216 -29.91 15.36 6.95
CA LYS A 216 -31.08 15.90 7.66
C LYS A 216 -30.93 15.93 9.19
N SER A 217 -29.76 15.52 9.72
CA SER A 217 -29.51 15.53 11.16
C SER A 217 -29.32 16.96 11.65
N ASN A 218 -29.98 17.31 12.76
CA ASN A 218 -29.73 18.54 13.52
C ASN A 218 -28.69 18.34 14.62
N VAL A 219 -28.23 17.11 14.83
CA VAL A 219 -27.19 16.75 15.81
C VAL A 219 -25.86 16.60 15.09
N GLU A 220 -24.85 17.29 15.59
CA GLU A 220 -23.45 17.15 15.20
C GLU A 220 -22.77 16.17 16.15
N VAL A 221 -22.07 15.19 15.57
CA VAL A 221 -21.24 14.23 16.28
C VAL A 221 -19.77 14.54 15.99
N GLN A 222 -18.90 14.17 16.91
CA GLN A 222 -17.47 14.28 16.72
C GLN A 222 -16.98 13.05 15.95
N GLU A 223 -16.36 13.27 14.78
CA GLU A 223 -15.78 12.23 13.94
C GLU A 223 -14.26 12.24 14.08
N LEU A 224 -13.63 11.06 13.99
CA LEU A 224 -12.18 10.94 13.94
C LEU A 224 -11.66 11.59 12.66
N ALA A 225 -10.65 12.44 12.79
CA ALA A 225 -10.01 13.13 11.69
C ALA A 225 -8.50 13.02 11.76
N PHE A 226 -7.86 13.21 10.62
CA PHE A 226 -6.41 13.14 10.48
C PHE A 226 -5.86 14.37 9.77
N PHE A 227 -4.65 14.78 10.14
CA PHE A 227 -3.93 15.89 9.51
C PHE A 227 -2.43 15.58 9.38
N TYR A 228 -1.77 16.22 8.41
CA TYR A 228 -0.33 16.06 8.24
C TYR A 228 0.44 16.81 9.34
N ILE A 229 1.33 16.11 10.05
CA ILE A 229 2.30 16.74 10.95
C ILE A 229 3.55 16.98 10.10
N GLY A 230 4.03 18.22 10.03
CA GLY A 230 5.25 18.55 9.28
C GLY A 230 6.45 17.68 9.69
N PRO A 231 7.53 17.62 8.90
CA PRO A 231 8.72 16.87 9.29
C PRO A 231 9.25 17.40 10.62
N SER A 232 9.40 16.49 11.59
CA SER A 232 10.08 16.72 12.87
C SER A 232 11.55 17.04 12.69
#